data_AF-A0A960MWE9-F1
#
_entry.id   AF-A0A960MWE9-F1
#
_cell.length_a   1.000
_cell.length_b   1.000
_cell.length_c   1.000
_cell.angle_alpha   90.00
_cell.angle_beta   90.00
_cell.angle_gamma   90.00
#
_symmetry.space_group_name_H-M   'P 1'
#
loop_
_entity.id
_entity.type
_entity.pdbx_description
1 polymer ?
#
loop_
_entity_poly.entity_id
_entity_poly.type
_entity_poly.pdbx_seq_one_letter_code
_entity_poly.pdbx_strand_id
1 'polypeptide(L)'
;DDTGKSNIVEARYLVEKGQRILYPRAGFRQAVRAMPVLLDQMQTFHNYASRPLDRIYDPGKLEQSLKLSATHMDSSVLINDGTGHFTILPLPRLAQLSPGYGIVLRDLNLDGRSDCYLIQNILSVTDDVGEMASGVSLLLRGTGKADQPFAPVWPRESGLEVPGDSKSLAAIDLDRDGREDFVVGINDGDPMVFRNRTDSQDPTKRPLSLRLRGKPGNLGATGTRLTVKAGDLPPQTAELSGGGSYLTQGPTEAIFAVPADPATRVTVTIRWPDGRSEERALESGTTSATLEWKD
;
A
#
# COMPACT_ATOMS: atom_id res chain seq x y z
N ASP A 1 -11.38 27.44 -21.54
CA ASP A 1 -12.64 27.98 -22.08
C ASP A 1 -12.80 29.48 -21.80
N ASP A 2 -11.70 30.23 -21.64
CA ASP A 2 -11.68 31.69 -21.43
C ASP A 2 -12.42 32.19 -20.17
N THR A 3 -12.76 31.29 -19.25
CA THR A 3 -13.36 31.63 -17.95
C THR A 3 -12.35 32.16 -16.93
N GLY A 4 -11.05 32.13 -17.24
CA GLY A 4 -9.97 32.44 -16.30
C GLY A 4 -9.69 31.34 -15.27
N LYS A 5 -10.46 30.24 -15.28
CA LYS A 5 -10.26 29.08 -14.42
C LYS A 5 -9.47 27.99 -15.16
N SER A 6 -8.48 27.42 -14.49
CA SER A 6 -7.78 26.23 -14.98
C SER A 6 -8.68 24.99 -14.84
N ASN A 7 -8.85 24.25 -15.93
CA ASN A 7 -9.56 22.98 -15.96
C ASN A 7 -8.58 21.85 -16.30
N ILE A 8 -8.74 20.69 -15.66
CA ILE A 8 -7.93 19.50 -15.95
C ILE A 8 -8.47 18.84 -17.21
N VAL A 9 -7.58 18.52 -18.14
CA VAL A 9 -7.86 17.70 -19.31
C VAL A 9 -7.10 16.40 -19.18
N GLU A 10 -7.81 15.30 -18.99
CA GLU A 10 -7.23 13.96 -18.98
C GLU A 10 -7.24 13.37 -20.39
N ALA A 11 -6.09 12.88 -20.84
CA ALA A 11 -5.92 12.30 -22.16
C ALA A 11 -5.01 11.09 -22.13
N ARG A 12 -5.16 10.20 -23.11
CA ARG A 12 -4.29 9.02 -23.30
C ARG A 12 -3.91 8.87 -24.76
N TYR A 13 -2.70 8.39 -25.00
CA TYR A 13 -2.26 8.04 -26.34
C TYR A 13 -2.85 6.69 -26.75
N LEU A 14 -3.46 6.63 -27.92
CA LEU A 14 -3.81 5.39 -28.60
C LEU A 14 -2.96 5.26 -29.87
N VAL A 15 -2.72 4.02 -30.31
CA VAL A 15 -1.98 3.76 -31.55
C VAL A 15 -2.97 3.40 -32.65
N GLU A 16 -3.03 4.22 -33.69
CA GLU A 16 -3.84 3.99 -34.88
C GLU A 16 -2.94 3.97 -36.11
N LYS A 17 -2.97 2.86 -36.87
CA LYS A 17 -2.16 2.69 -38.09
C LYS A 17 -0.67 3.05 -37.86
N GLY A 18 -0.13 2.72 -36.69
CA GLY A 18 1.26 3.00 -36.32
C GLY A 18 1.55 4.42 -35.80
N GLN A 19 0.55 5.30 -35.74
CA GLN A 19 0.69 6.66 -35.23
C GLN A 19 0.10 6.80 -33.82
N ARG A 20 0.78 7.52 -32.93
CA ARG A 20 0.28 7.85 -31.60
C ARG A 20 -0.62 9.07 -31.70
N ILE A 21 -1.90 8.90 -31.39
CA ILE A 21 -2.90 9.97 -31.37
C ILE A 21 -3.38 10.15 -29.94
N LEU A 22 -3.48 11.42 -29.52
CA LEU A 22 -3.92 11.76 -28.17
C LEU A 22 -5.45 11.91 -28.18
N TYR A 23 -6.14 11.10 -27.39
CA TYR A 23 -7.60 11.10 -27.25
C TYR A 23 -8.00 11.48 -25.82
N PRO A 24 -9.20 12.04 -25.60
CA PRO A 24 -9.70 12.28 -24.25
C PRO A 24 -9.82 10.96 -23.48
N ARG A 25 -9.40 11.00 -22.21
CA ARG A 25 -9.58 9.89 -21.25
C ARG A 25 -10.82 10.14 -20.38
N ALA A 26 -11.01 11.37 -19.91
CA ALA A 26 -12.19 11.75 -19.15
C ALA A 26 -13.47 11.56 -19.98
N GLY A 27 -14.57 11.16 -19.32
CA GLY A 27 -15.86 11.05 -19.99
C GLY A 27 -16.44 12.39 -20.41
N PHE A 28 -17.28 12.39 -21.45
CA PHE A 28 -17.86 13.62 -22.00
C PHE A 28 -18.65 14.42 -20.96
N ARG A 29 -19.41 13.77 -20.05
CA ARG A 29 -20.13 14.46 -18.96
C ARG A 29 -19.18 15.21 -18.02
N GLN A 30 -18.05 14.59 -17.66
CA GLN A 30 -17.05 15.20 -16.81
C GLN A 30 -16.43 16.43 -17.51
N ALA A 31 -16.11 16.29 -18.79
CA ALA A 31 -15.57 17.38 -19.59
C ALA A 31 -16.57 18.56 -19.69
N VAL A 32 -17.86 18.30 -19.94
CA VAL A 32 -18.91 19.33 -19.99
C VAL A 32 -19.11 20.01 -18.63
N ARG A 33 -19.04 19.27 -17.52
CA ARG A 33 -19.10 19.87 -16.17
C ARG A 33 -17.94 20.84 -15.92
N ALA A 34 -16.76 20.55 -16.44
CA ALA A 34 -15.60 21.43 -16.32
C ALA A 34 -15.66 22.60 -17.32
N MET A 35 -16.13 22.36 -18.54
CA MET A 35 -16.17 23.30 -19.66
C MET A 35 -17.52 23.17 -20.41
N PRO A 36 -18.58 23.89 -19.99
CA PRO A 36 -19.93 23.72 -20.53
C PRO A 36 -20.07 23.92 -22.04
N VAL A 37 -19.21 24.76 -22.64
CA VAL A 37 -19.16 25.02 -24.10
C VAL A 37 -18.96 23.74 -24.93
N LEU A 38 -18.36 22.70 -24.35
CA LEU A 38 -18.16 21.41 -25.03
C LEU A 38 -19.48 20.72 -25.38
N LEU A 39 -20.57 21.03 -24.66
CA LEU A 39 -21.89 20.44 -24.92
C LEU A 39 -22.36 20.79 -26.34
N ASP A 40 -22.32 22.07 -26.69
CA ASP A 40 -22.74 22.57 -28.01
C ASP A 40 -21.75 22.18 -29.10
N GLN A 41 -20.43 22.20 -28.79
CA GLN A 41 -19.39 21.89 -29.76
C GLN A 41 -19.37 20.42 -30.19
N MET A 42 -19.64 19.50 -29.26
CA MET A 42 -19.53 18.05 -29.51
C MET A 42 -20.89 17.41 -29.76
N GLN A 43 -21.95 17.90 -29.11
CA GLN A 43 -23.34 17.45 -29.18
C GLN A 43 -23.61 16.01 -28.69
N THR A 44 -22.73 15.05 -28.98
CA THR A 44 -22.89 13.63 -28.65
C THR A 44 -21.64 13.04 -28.01
N PHE A 45 -21.82 11.99 -27.20
CA PHE A 45 -20.74 11.22 -26.59
C PHE A 45 -19.80 10.60 -27.64
N HIS A 46 -20.36 10.09 -28.74
CA HIS A 46 -19.59 9.51 -29.82
C HIS A 46 -18.64 10.54 -30.44
N ASN A 47 -19.15 11.74 -30.77
CA ASN A 47 -18.35 12.81 -31.36
C ASN A 47 -17.20 13.25 -30.45
N TYR A 48 -17.41 13.29 -29.13
CA TYR A 48 -16.35 13.62 -28.19
C TYR A 48 -15.30 12.51 -28.11
N ALA A 49 -15.73 11.26 -27.91
CA ALA A 49 -14.83 10.13 -27.68
C ALA A 49 -14.00 9.75 -28.92
N SER A 50 -14.52 9.99 -30.13
CA SER A 50 -13.86 9.63 -31.39
C SER A 50 -12.95 10.73 -31.95
N ARG A 51 -12.82 11.88 -31.27
CA ARG A 51 -12.03 13.02 -31.77
C ARG A 51 -10.67 13.09 -31.07
N PRO A 52 -9.58 13.31 -31.82
CA PRO A 52 -8.29 13.66 -31.24
C PRO A 52 -8.39 14.93 -30.39
N LEU A 53 -7.51 15.06 -29.39
CA LEU A 53 -7.58 16.12 -28.39
C LEU A 53 -7.50 17.53 -29.00
N ASP A 54 -6.70 17.70 -30.05
CA ASP A 54 -6.53 18.94 -30.82
C ASP A 54 -7.73 19.28 -31.73
N ARG A 55 -8.70 18.36 -31.85
CA ARG A 55 -10.01 18.57 -32.51
C ARG A 55 -11.14 18.83 -31.53
N ILE A 56 -10.87 18.71 -30.23
CA ILE A 56 -11.81 19.02 -29.15
C ILE A 56 -11.46 20.39 -28.55
N TYR A 57 -10.17 20.65 -28.32
CA TYR A 57 -9.69 21.86 -27.68
C TYR A 57 -8.82 22.69 -28.63
N ASP A 58 -8.77 23.99 -28.38
CA ASP A 58 -7.91 24.92 -29.11
C ASP A 58 -6.42 24.50 -28.98
N PRO A 59 -5.71 24.24 -30.10
CA PRO A 59 -4.32 23.79 -30.06
C PRO A 59 -3.37 24.79 -29.38
N GLY A 60 -3.57 26.10 -29.57
CA GLY A 60 -2.76 27.14 -28.92
C GLY A 60 -2.94 27.14 -27.41
N LYS A 61 -4.16 26.88 -26.92
CA LYS A 61 -4.43 26.72 -25.47
C LYS A 61 -3.83 25.42 -24.92
N LEU A 62 -3.88 24.33 -25.69
CA LEU A 62 -3.21 23.08 -25.31
C LEU A 62 -1.69 23.27 -25.20
N GLU A 63 -1.08 24.02 -26.12
CA GLU A 63 0.36 24.33 -26.09
C GLU A 63 0.78 25.13 -24.87
N GLN A 64 -0.03 26.11 -24.47
CA GLN A 64 0.22 26.97 -23.32
C GLN A 64 -0.12 26.30 -21.97
N SER A 65 -0.79 25.14 -21.99
CA SER A 65 -1.21 24.44 -20.77
C SER A 65 -0.03 23.76 -20.04
N LEU A 66 -0.15 23.60 -18.73
CA LEU A 66 0.74 22.74 -17.95
C LEU A 66 0.54 21.28 -18.39
N LYS A 67 1.58 20.67 -18.96
CA LYS A 67 1.57 19.28 -19.42
C LYS A 67 2.30 18.40 -18.43
N LEU A 68 1.56 17.48 -17.81
CA LEU A 68 2.09 16.42 -16.96
C LEU A 68 1.78 15.07 -17.60
N SER A 69 2.69 14.11 -17.45
CA SER A 69 2.53 12.75 -17.98
C SER A 69 2.80 11.70 -16.91
N ALA A 70 1.89 10.73 -16.78
CA ALA A 70 2.12 9.52 -16.02
C ALA A 70 2.32 8.34 -17.00
N THR A 71 3.47 7.69 -16.93
CA THR A 71 3.82 6.56 -17.80
C THR A 71 4.01 5.25 -17.02
N HIS A 72 3.99 5.32 -15.68
CA HIS A 72 4.08 4.18 -14.78
C HIS A 72 2.80 4.12 -13.95
N MET A 73 2.00 3.06 -14.13
CA MET A 73 0.70 2.89 -13.47
C MET A 73 0.62 1.57 -12.69
N ASP A 74 1.70 0.78 -12.67
CA ASP A 74 1.74 -0.51 -11.98
C ASP A 74 1.78 -0.31 -10.46
N SER A 75 0.98 -1.08 -9.73
CA SER A 75 1.20 -1.28 -8.29
C SER A 75 2.59 -1.88 -8.11
N SER A 76 3.46 -1.20 -7.39
CA SER A 76 4.90 -1.49 -7.39
C SER A 76 5.48 -1.50 -5.97
N VAL A 77 6.57 -2.23 -5.78
CA VAL A 77 7.42 -2.15 -4.60
C VAL A 77 8.69 -1.38 -4.93
N LEU A 78 9.12 -0.53 -4.00
CA LEU A 78 10.36 0.25 -4.10
C LEU A 78 11.40 -0.40 -3.19
N ILE A 79 12.43 -0.99 -3.78
CA ILE A 79 13.52 -1.65 -3.06
C ILE A 79 14.66 -0.65 -2.85
N ASN A 80 14.91 -0.29 -1.59
CA ASN A 80 16.04 0.56 -1.20
C ASN A 80 17.32 -0.27 -1.09
N ASP A 81 18.41 0.19 -1.69
CA ASP A 81 19.73 -0.45 -1.57
C ASP A 81 20.47 -0.14 -0.25
N GLY A 82 19.85 0.65 0.62
CA GLY A 82 20.41 1.09 1.91
C GLY A 82 21.07 2.47 1.86
N THR A 83 21.29 3.02 0.66
CA THR A 83 21.86 4.36 0.46
C THR A 83 20.82 5.41 0.07
N GLY A 84 19.55 4.99 -0.07
CA GLY A 84 18.45 5.85 -0.51
C GLY A 84 18.22 5.81 -2.01
N HIS A 85 18.90 4.92 -2.75
CA HIS A 85 18.54 4.61 -4.13
C HIS A 85 17.47 3.51 -4.15
N PHE A 86 16.41 3.76 -4.92
CA PHE A 86 15.26 2.86 -5.01
C PHE A 86 15.15 2.23 -6.39
N THR A 87 15.06 0.89 -6.43
CA THR A 87 14.66 0.15 -7.62
C THR A 87 13.16 -0.10 -7.57
N ILE A 88 12.43 0.29 -8.61
CA ILE A 88 10.99 0.07 -8.72
C ILE A 88 10.75 -1.27 -9.42
N LEU A 89 10.03 -2.17 -8.75
CA LEU A 89 9.62 -3.45 -9.31
C LEU A 89 8.09 -3.55 -9.31
N PRO A 90 7.44 -3.94 -10.42
CA PRO A 90 6.00 -4.16 -10.43
C PRO A 90 5.66 -5.35 -9.52
N LEU A 91 4.56 -5.24 -8.79
CA LEU A 91 3.98 -6.37 -8.08
C LEU A 91 3.44 -7.42 -9.09
N PRO A 92 3.31 -8.70 -8.69
CA PRO A 92 2.83 -9.76 -9.57
C PRO A 92 1.50 -9.41 -10.26
N ARG A 93 1.24 -10.02 -11.43
CA ARG A 93 0.06 -9.74 -12.26
C ARG A 93 -1.27 -9.74 -11.49
N LEU A 94 -1.43 -10.62 -10.50
CA LEU A 94 -2.64 -10.69 -9.66
C LEU A 94 -2.90 -9.38 -8.88
N ALA A 95 -1.84 -8.67 -8.47
CA ALA A 95 -1.95 -7.38 -7.79
C ALA A 95 -2.41 -6.25 -8.72
N GLN A 96 -2.32 -6.44 -10.05
CA GLN A 96 -2.70 -5.45 -11.05
C GLN A 96 -4.15 -5.61 -11.54
N LEU A 97 -4.85 -6.69 -11.14
CA LEU A 97 -6.18 -7.02 -11.67
C LEU A 97 -7.28 -6.04 -11.21
N SER A 98 -7.05 -5.36 -10.10
CA SER A 98 -8.02 -4.46 -9.47
C SER A 98 -7.29 -3.42 -8.61
N PRO A 99 -7.80 -2.18 -8.47
CA PRO A 99 -7.18 -1.16 -7.63
C PRO A 99 -6.99 -1.63 -6.18
N GLY A 100 -5.79 -1.45 -5.64
CA GLY A 100 -5.48 -1.72 -4.24
C GLY A 100 -5.69 -0.50 -3.36
N TYR A 101 -6.35 -0.69 -2.22
CA TYR A 101 -6.62 0.36 -1.22
C TYR A 101 -5.91 0.04 0.10
N GLY A 102 -6.37 -1.01 0.77
CA GLY A 102 -5.78 -1.44 2.03
C GLY A 102 -4.47 -2.17 1.76
N ILE A 103 -3.38 -1.72 2.36
CA ILE A 103 -2.09 -2.39 2.35
C ILE A 103 -1.57 -2.58 3.76
N VAL A 104 -1.01 -3.75 4.04
CA VAL A 104 -0.22 -4.07 5.22
C VAL A 104 1.07 -4.74 4.77
N LEU A 105 2.21 -4.28 5.29
CA LEU A 105 3.53 -4.87 5.07
C LEU A 105 4.12 -5.31 6.42
N ARG A 106 4.04 -6.62 6.71
CA ARG A 106 4.34 -7.22 8.02
C ARG A 106 4.85 -8.65 7.85
N ASP A 107 5.62 -9.15 8.80
CA ASP A 107 6.05 -10.55 8.82
C ASP A 107 4.92 -11.42 9.42
N LEU A 108 4.07 -11.98 8.56
CA LEU A 108 2.80 -12.59 8.99
C LEU A 108 2.94 -14.05 9.41
N ASN A 109 4.00 -14.70 8.92
CA ASN A 109 4.34 -16.09 9.24
C ASN A 109 5.55 -16.21 10.20
N LEU A 110 6.06 -15.06 10.69
CA LEU A 110 7.21 -14.95 11.59
C LEU A 110 8.47 -15.61 11.01
N ASP A 111 8.69 -15.51 9.70
CA ASP A 111 9.87 -16.10 9.07
C ASP A 111 11.09 -15.16 8.99
N GLY A 112 10.93 -13.91 9.41
CA GLY A 112 11.91 -12.83 9.36
C GLY A 112 11.83 -12.00 8.07
N ARG A 113 10.83 -12.23 7.21
CA ARG A 113 10.65 -11.52 5.93
C ARG A 113 9.27 -10.89 5.92
N SER A 114 9.18 -9.66 5.41
CA SER A 114 7.88 -9.00 5.29
C SER A 114 7.05 -9.61 4.17
N ASP A 115 5.82 -9.95 4.50
CA ASP A 115 4.72 -10.24 3.58
C ASP A 115 3.89 -8.97 3.33
N CYS A 116 3.15 -8.96 2.23
CA CYS A 116 2.25 -7.88 1.88
C CYS A 116 0.82 -8.42 1.74
N TYR A 117 -0.14 -7.85 2.48
CA TYR A 117 -1.56 -8.14 2.32
C TYR A 117 -2.27 -6.93 1.70
N LEU A 118 -2.96 -7.17 0.59
CA LEU A 118 -3.62 -6.15 -0.23
C LEU A 118 -5.13 -6.37 -0.25
N ILE A 119 -5.88 -5.32 0.06
CA ILE A 119 -7.32 -5.22 -0.14
C ILE A 119 -7.58 -4.47 -1.43
N GLN A 120 -8.38 -5.08 -2.30
CA GLN A 120 -8.62 -4.60 -3.66
C GLN A 120 -10.08 -4.26 -3.89
N ASN A 121 -10.33 -3.65 -5.05
CA ASN A 121 -11.62 -3.28 -5.64
C ASN A 121 -12.05 -1.85 -5.42
N ILE A 122 -12.80 -1.36 -6.40
CA ILE A 122 -13.65 -0.18 -6.29
C ILE A 122 -14.93 -0.42 -7.11
N LEU A 123 -16.06 -0.36 -6.42
CA LEU A 123 -17.39 -0.44 -7.04
C LEU A 123 -18.03 0.96 -7.14
N SER A 124 -17.66 1.86 -6.22
CA SER A 124 -18.14 3.25 -6.17
C SER A 124 -17.48 4.14 -7.25
N VAL A 125 -17.71 3.83 -8.52
CA VAL A 125 -17.18 4.55 -9.69
C VAL A 125 -18.31 5.16 -10.53
N THR A 126 -17.95 6.05 -11.45
CA THR A 126 -18.89 6.59 -12.42
C THR A 126 -19.23 5.57 -13.52
N ASP A 127 -20.45 5.66 -14.07
CA ASP A 127 -20.95 4.73 -15.10
C ASP A 127 -20.02 4.53 -16.30
N ASP A 128 -19.22 5.55 -16.65
CA ASP A 128 -18.29 5.53 -17.78
C ASP A 128 -16.96 4.81 -17.49
N VAL A 129 -16.60 4.62 -16.22
CA VAL A 129 -15.42 3.87 -15.80
C VAL A 129 -15.77 2.38 -15.63
N GLY A 130 -16.95 2.10 -15.06
CA GLY A 130 -17.40 0.75 -14.74
C GLY A 130 -16.65 0.15 -13.54
N GLU A 131 -17.32 -0.74 -12.82
CA GLU A 131 -16.77 -1.35 -11.59
C GLU A 131 -15.46 -2.10 -11.86
N MET A 132 -14.51 -1.94 -10.94
CA MET A 132 -13.25 -2.68 -10.95
C MET A 132 -13.25 -3.62 -9.75
N ALA A 133 -13.86 -4.79 -9.92
CA ALA A 133 -14.18 -5.74 -8.85
C ALA A 133 -13.56 -7.14 -9.05
N SER A 134 -12.44 -7.24 -9.77
CA SER A 134 -11.79 -8.52 -10.10
C SER A 134 -10.92 -9.10 -8.97
N GLY A 135 -10.76 -8.38 -7.86
CA GLY A 135 -9.95 -8.81 -6.71
C GLY A 135 -10.81 -9.45 -5.61
N VAL A 136 -10.19 -10.30 -4.80
CA VAL A 136 -10.80 -10.91 -3.61
C VAL A 136 -9.86 -10.79 -2.41
N SER A 137 -9.17 -9.65 -2.31
CA SER A 137 -7.89 -9.47 -1.61
C SER A 137 -6.75 -10.34 -2.17
N LEU A 138 -5.52 -10.04 -1.74
CA LEU A 138 -4.32 -10.75 -2.19
C LEU A 138 -3.24 -10.75 -1.13
N LEU A 139 -2.84 -11.94 -0.70
CA LEU A 139 -1.64 -12.14 0.10
C LEU A 139 -0.44 -12.37 -0.83
N LEU A 140 0.63 -11.63 -0.57
CA LEU A 140 1.91 -11.69 -1.25
C LEU A 140 2.98 -12.09 -0.23
N ARG A 141 3.49 -13.31 -0.31
CA ARG A 141 4.53 -13.82 0.60
C ARG A 141 5.90 -13.26 0.24
N GLY A 142 6.65 -12.81 1.25
CA GLY A 142 8.02 -12.33 1.12
C GLY A 142 8.97 -13.46 0.69
N THR A 143 9.64 -13.30 -0.45
CA THR A 143 10.54 -14.36 -0.96
C THR A 143 11.98 -14.22 -0.46
N GLY A 144 12.32 -13.08 0.15
CA GLY A 144 13.69 -12.70 0.52
C GLY A 144 14.63 -12.43 -0.67
N LYS A 145 14.14 -12.40 -1.91
CA LYS A 145 14.93 -12.13 -3.12
C LYS A 145 14.64 -10.73 -3.64
N ALA A 146 15.68 -9.96 -3.93
CA ALA A 146 15.53 -8.56 -4.36
C ALA A 146 14.85 -8.42 -5.73
N ASP A 147 15.09 -9.36 -6.66
CA ASP A 147 14.56 -9.37 -8.03
C ASP A 147 13.12 -9.90 -8.14
N GLN A 148 12.67 -10.64 -7.12
CA GLN A 148 11.32 -11.18 -7.03
C GLN A 148 10.82 -11.10 -5.59
N PRO A 149 10.61 -9.91 -5.01
CA PRO A 149 10.40 -9.73 -3.57
C PRO A 149 9.15 -10.42 -3.02
N PHE A 150 8.15 -10.64 -3.87
CA PHE A 150 6.87 -11.22 -3.47
C PHE A 150 6.42 -12.36 -4.39
N ALA A 151 5.79 -13.37 -3.79
CA ALA A 151 5.07 -14.44 -4.48
C ALA A 151 3.59 -14.45 -4.05
N PRO A 152 2.63 -14.50 -4.99
CA PRO A 152 1.22 -14.53 -4.61
C PRO A 152 0.84 -15.85 -3.94
N VAL A 153 0.00 -15.76 -2.92
CA VAL A 153 -0.63 -16.90 -2.25
C VAL A 153 -2.11 -16.93 -2.64
N TRP A 154 -2.59 -18.08 -3.13
CA TRP A 154 -3.99 -18.20 -3.56
C TRP A 154 -4.96 -18.09 -2.38
N PRO A 155 -6.16 -17.51 -2.55
CA PRO A 155 -7.16 -17.38 -1.48
C PRO A 155 -7.48 -18.70 -0.75
N ARG A 156 -7.57 -19.81 -1.50
CA ARG A 156 -7.79 -21.15 -0.93
C ARG A 156 -6.67 -21.62 0.01
N GLU A 157 -5.45 -21.10 -0.17
CA GLU A 157 -4.26 -21.46 0.60
C GLU A 157 -4.06 -20.49 1.77
N SER A 158 -4.35 -19.20 1.59
CA SER A 158 -4.27 -18.19 2.64
C SER A 158 -5.47 -18.20 3.58
N GLY A 159 -6.65 -18.64 3.11
CA GLY A 159 -7.92 -18.46 3.79
C GLY A 159 -8.41 -17.01 3.79
N LEU A 160 -7.76 -16.12 3.02
CA LEU A 160 -8.09 -14.70 2.92
C LEU A 160 -8.86 -14.48 1.62
N GLU A 161 -10.15 -14.17 1.76
CA GLU A 161 -11.06 -13.87 0.65
C GLU A 161 -11.95 -12.70 1.05
N VAL A 162 -11.73 -11.53 0.45
CA VAL A 162 -12.51 -10.32 0.72
C VAL A 162 -13.06 -9.77 -0.60
N PRO A 163 -14.35 -10.00 -0.89
CA PRO A 163 -15.00 -9.46 -2.08
C PRO A 163 -15.61 -8.08 -1.82
N GLY A 164 -16.22 -7.50 -2.86
CA GLY A 164 -17.00 -6.27 -2.77
C GLY A 164 -16.16 -5.00 -2.77
N ASP A 165 -16.74 -3.89 -2.31
CA ASP A 165 -16.10 -2.56 -2.29
C ASP A 165 -15.19 -2.39 -1.06
N SER A 166 -14.23 -3.30 -0.91
CA SER A 166 -13.31 -3.36 0.24
C SER A 166 -12.31 -2.21 0.22
N LYS A 167 -11.99 -1.64 1.39
CA LYS A 167 -11.15 -0.43 1.47
C LYS A 167 -10.09 -0.54 2.55
N SER A 168 -10.49 -0.51 3.80
CA SER A 168 -9.55 -0.42 4.92
C SER A 168 -9.01 -1.78 5.32
N LEU A 169 -7.77 -1.79 5.82
CA LEU A 169 -7.11 -2.96 6.39
C LEU A 169 -6.35 -2.53 7.65
N ALA A 170 -6.65 -3.14 8.78
CA ALA A 170 -5.85 -3.01 10.00
C ALA A 170 -5.22 -4.36 10.34
N ALA A 171 -3.93 -4.36 10.63
CA ALA A 171 -3.22 -5.49 11.23
C ALA A 171 -3.12 -5.28 12.74
N ILE A 172 -3.70 -6.18 13.53
CA ILE A 172 -3.81 -6.07 14.99
C ILE A 172 -3.73 -7.47 15.59
N ASP A 173 -2.87 -7.68 16.58
CA ASP A 173 -2.91 -8.88 17.42
C ASP A 173 -4.09 -8.81 18.42
N LEU A 174 -5.25 -9.35 18.03
CA LEU A 174 -6.51 -9.20 18.79
C LEU A 174 -6.55 -10.13 20.01
N ASP A 175 -6.01 -11.34 19.89
CA ASP A 175 -6.03 -12.34 20.95
C ASP A 175 -4.76 -12.40 21.80
N ARG A 176 -3.77 -11.54 21.48
CA ARG A 176 -2.50 -11.38 22.21
C ARG A 176 -1.60 -12.61 22.11
N ASP A 177 -1.66 -13.34 21.00
CA ASP A 177 -0.81 -14.49 20.73
C ASP A 177 0.52 -14.14 20.04
N GLY A 178 0.72 -12.85 19.73
CA GLY A 178 1.92 -12.34 19.07
C GLY A 178 1.89 -12.48 17.55
N ARG A 179 0.73 -12.77 16.95
CA ARG A 179 0.51 -12.74 15.50
C ARG A 179 -0.55 -11.69 15.18
N GLU A 180 -0.30 -10.88 14.16
CA GLU A 180 -1.29 -9.90 13.74
C GLU A 180 -2.44 -10.60 13.00
N ASP A 181 -3.65 -10.36 13.47
CA ASP A 181 -4.92 -10.63 12.78
C ASP A 181 -5.26 -9.47 11.83
N PHE A 182 -6.27 -9.65 10.99
CA PHE A 182 -6.76 -8.61 10.10
C PHE A 182 -8.19 -8.19 10.40
N VAL A 183 -8.43 -6.88 10.40
CA VAL A 183 -9.77 -6.29 10.35
C VAL A 183 -9.89 -5.51 9.05
N VAL A 184 -10.91 -5.84 8.26
CA VAL A 184 -11.14 -5.28 6.93
C VAL A 184 -12.47 -4.55 6.89
N GLY A 185 -12.45 -3.28 6.48
CA GLY A 185 -13.67 -2.52 6.24
C GLY A 185 -14.11 -2.62 4.79
N ILE A 186 -15.40 -2.84 4.60
CA ILE A 186 -16.05 -2.97 3.31
C ILE A 186 -17.12 -1.88 3.21
N ASN A 187 -17.08 -1.07 2.15
CA ASN A 187 -18.13 -0.08 1.94
C ASN A 187 -19.45 -0.81 1.67
N ASP A 188 -20.53 -0.36 2.32
CA ASP A 188 -21.88 -0.94 2.19
C ASP A 188 -21.94 -2.46 2.48
N GLY A 189 -21.06 -2.94 3.36
CA GLY A 189 -21.00 -4.35 3.76
C GLY A 189 -20.52 -4.52 5.21
N ASP A 190 -20.60 -5.76 5.69
CA ASP A 190 -20.12 -6.09 7.03
C ASP A 190 -18.59 -6.10 7.07
N PRO A 191 -17.96 -5.57 8.14
CA PRO A 191 -16.52 -5.71 8.32
C PRO A 191 -16.15 -7.19 8.49
N MET A 192 -15.01 -7.58 7.93
CA MET A 192 -14.49 -8.94 8.03
C MET A 192 -13.30 -8.98 8.98
N VAL A 193 -13.23 -10.02 9.82
CA VAL A 193 -12.10 -10.26 10.72
C VAL A 193 -11.48 -11.61 10.42
N PHE A 194 -10.18 -11.63 10.19
CA PHE A 194 -9.41 -12.84 9.92
C PHE A 194 -8.42 -13.07 11.05
N ARG A 195 -8.62 -14.16 11.79
CA ARG A 195 -7.67 -14.59 12.80
C ARG A 195 -6.48 -15.28 12.17
N ASN A 196 -5.27 -14.84 12.48
CA ASN A 196 -4.04 -15.47 12.01
C ASN A 196 -3.79 -16.77 12.76
N ARG A 197 -4.10 -17.89 12.11
CA ARG A 197 -3.84 -19.24 12.61
C ARG A 197 -2.59 -19.86 12.01
N THR A 198 -1.64 -19.03 11.57
CA THR A 198 -0.34 -19.52 11.15
C THR A 198 0.43 -19.96 12.40
N ASP A 199 -0.02 -21.08 12.99
CA ASP A 199 0.74 -21.79 14.00
C ASP A 199 1.99 -22.33 13.29
N SER A 200 3.16 -21.81 13.66
CA SER A 200 4.40 -22.59 13.60
C SER A 200 4.76 -23.27 12.26
N GLN A 201 4.81 -22.55 11.14
CA GLN A 201 5.52 -23.11 9.97
C GLN A 201 7.01 -23.33 10.29
N ASP A 202 7.54 -22.60 11.27
CA ASP A 202 8.87 -22.79 11.81
C ASP A 202 8.85 -22.80 13.35
N PRO A 203 8.93 -23.99 14.01
CA PRO A 203 8.98 -24.07 15.47
C PRO A 203 10.29 -23.52 16.05
N THR A 204 11.26 -23.15 15.20
CA THR A 204 12.52 -22.54 15.61
C THR A 204 12.40 -21.03 15.82
N LYS A 205 11.22 -20.44 15.62
CA LYS A 205 10.96 -19.01 15.78
C LYS A 205 9.79 -18.73 16.71
N ARG A 206 9.79 -17.55 17.31
CA ARG A 206 8.73 -17.03 18.19
C ARG A 206 8.55 -15.53 17.97
N PRO A 207 7.39 -14.96 18.31
CA PRO A 207 7.18 -13.52 18.20
C PRO A 207 7.92 -12.75 19.32
N LEU A 208 8.32 -11.53 18.97
CA LEU A 208 8.73 -10.47 19.87
C LEU A 208 7.90 -9.22 19.58
N SER A 209 7.05 -8.83 20.51
CA SER A 209 6.29 -7.57 20.41
C SER A 209 7.04 -6.40 21.05
N LEU A 210 7.22 -5.32 20.29
CA LEU A 210 7.82 -4.08 20.76
C LEU A 210 6.81 -2.94 20.68
N ARG A 211 6.55 -2.30 21.82
CA ARG A 211 5.75 -1.07 21.94
C ARG A 211 6.65 0.10 22.26
N LEU A 212 6.27 1.28 21.80
CA LEU A 212 6.98 2.51 22.12
C LEU A 212 6.10 3.49 22.86
N ARG A 213 6.73 4.23 23.78
CA ARG A 213 6.14 5.40 24.43
C ARG A 213 6.97 6.61 24.07
N GLY A 214 6.40 7.48 23.25
CA GLY A 214 7.03 8.73 22.85
C GLY A 214 6.81 9.86 23.85
N LYS A 215 7.40 11.02 23.54
CA LYS A 215 7.28 12.25 24.34
C LYS A 215 5.95 12.97 24.13
N PRO A 216 5.58 13.95 24.99
CA PRO A 216 4.42 14.82 24.76
C PRO A 216 4.43 15.43 23.35
N GLY A 217 3.26 15.41 22.69
CA GLY A 217 3.11 15.82 21.28
C GLY A 217 3.37 14.71 20.25
N ASN A 218 3.96 13.57 20.64
CA ASN A 218 4.10 12.37 19.80
C ASN A 218 4.10 11.10 20.66
N LEU A 219 3.00 10.85 21.39
CA LEU A 219 2.91 9.75 22.36
C LEU A 219 3.07 8.36 21.72
N GLY A 220 2.67 8.21 20.46
CA GLY A 220 2.84 6.97 19.69
C GLY A 220 4.25 6.74 19.14
N ALA A 221 5.18 7.69 19.38
CA ALA A 221 6.54 7.67 18.83
C ALA A 221 6.58 7.50 17.31
N THR A 222 5.61 8.07 16.59
CA THR A 222 5.53 8.06 15.12
C THR A 222 6.81 8.61 14.51
N GLY A 223 7.32 7.92 13.49
CA GLY A 223 8.61 8.17 12.83
C GLY A 223 9.77 7.38 13.43
N THR A 224 9.54 6.60 14.50
CA THR A 224 10.60 5.75 15.08
C THR A 224 10.83 4.55 14.19
N ARG A 225 12.10 4.28 13.88
CA ARG A 225 12.54 3.07 13.21
C ARG A 225 13.17 2.11 14.21
N LEU A 226 12.64 0.90 14.24
CA LEU A 226 13.18 -0.22 15.00
C LEU A 226 13.91 -1.17 14.06
N THR A 227 15.12 -1.58 14.42
CA THR A 227 15.85 -2.67 13.76
C THR A 227 16.18 -3.73 14.79
N VAL A 228 15.72 -4.97 14.57
CA VAL A 228 15.95 -6.12 15.45
C VAL A 228 16.98 -7.06 14.82
N LYS A 229 17.97 -7.46 15.62
CA LYS A 229 18.94 -8.51 15.31
C LYS A 229 18.83 -9.62 16.34
N ALA A 230 18.64 -10.85 15.90
CA ALA A 230 18.44 -12.00 16.78
C ALA A 230 18.98 -13.29 16.13
N GLY A 231 20.09 -13.81 16.67
CA GLY A 231 20.76 -15.00 16.12
C GLY A 231 21.13 -14.83 14.65
N ASP A 232 20.86 -15.85 13.84
CA ASP A 232 21.16 -15.90 12.40
C ASP A 232 19.99 -15.39 11.52
N LEU A 233 18.91 -14.86 12.11
CA LEU A 233 17.84 -14.26 11.33
C LEU A 233 18.33 -12.99 10.63
N PRO A 234 17.83 -12.71 9.42
CA PRO A 234 18.12 -11.43 8.76
C PRO A 234 17.68 -10.26 9.66
N PRO A 235 18.41 -9.13 9.67
CA PRO A 235 17.97 -7.95 10.40
C PRO A 235 16.60 -7.51 9.92
N GLN A 236 15.65 -7.42 10.85
CA GLN A 236 14.29 -6.99 10.55
C GLN A 236 14.13 -5.53 10.92
N THR A 237 13.44 -4.75 10.09
CA THR A 237 13.22 -3.32 10.33
C THR A 237 11.75 -2.97 10.17
N ALA A 238 11.22 -2.22 11.14
CA ALA A 238 9.89 -1.61 11.05
C ALA A 238 9.99 -0.12 11.37
N GLU A 239 9.22 0.69 10.66
CA GLU A 239 9.04 2.10 10.98
C GLU A 239 7.61 2.33 11.47
N LEU A 240 7.47 3.00 12.61
CA LEU A 240 6.16 3.36 13.15
C LEU A 240 5.62 4.56 12.39
N SER A 241 4.47 4.40 11.75
CA SER A 241 3.83 5.46 10.97
C SER A 241 2.55 5.96 11.66
N GLY A 242 2.26 7.24 11.45
CA GLY A 242 0.96 7.83 11.73
C GLY A 242 0.16 7.79 10.43
N GLY A 243 -0.99 7.13 10.43
CA GLY A 243 -1.58 6.57 9.22
C GLY A 243 -0.97 5.19 8.92
N GLY A 244 -1.75 4.33 8.29
CA GLY A 244 -1.28 3.03 7.82
C GLY A 244 -1.92 2.72 6.48
N SER A 245 -3.13 2.19 6.55
CA SER A 245 -3.90 1.77 5.38
C SER A 245 -4.91 2.83 4.95
N TYR A 246 -5.74 2.52 3.95
CA TYR A 246 -6.76 3.45 3.46
C TYR A 246 -7.75 3.85 4.57
N LEU A 247 -7.67 5.12 5.00
CA LEU A 247 -8.50 5.72 6.06
C LEU A 247 -8.57 4.88 7.35
N THR A 248 -7.47 4.21 7.72
CA THR A 248 -7.42 3.31 8.88
C THR A 248 -6.05 3.30 9.52
N GLN A 249 -6.00 3.02 10.82
CA GLN A 249 -4.80 3.02 11.64
C GLN A 249 -4.72 1.73 12.46
N GLY A 250 -3.59 1.01 12.33
CA GLY A 250 -3.21 -0.06 13.25
C GLY A 250 -2.48 0.47 14.49
N PRO A 251 -2.18 -0.39 15.47
CA PRO A 251 -1.45 -0.01 16.67
C PRO A 251 -0.01 0.38 16.32
N THR A 252 0.63 1.17 17.19
CA THR A 252 2.07 1.47 17.12
C THR A 252 2.92 0.35 17.74
N GLU A 253 2.44 -0.89 17.65
CA GLU A 253 3.09 -2.12 18.08
C GLU A 253 3.80 -2.72 16.87
N ALA A 254 5.05 -3.13 17.04
CA ALA A 254 5.83 -3.80 15.99
C ALA A 254 6.16 -5.21 16.46
N ILE A 255 5.80 -6.19 15.65
CA ILE A 255 6.07 -7.61 15.91
C ILE A 255 7.21 -8.07 15.01
N PHE A 256 8.16 -8.81 15.60
CA PHE A 256 9.34 -9.34 14.94
C PHE A 256 9.47 -10.85 15.20
N ALA A 257 10.03 -11.58 14.26
CA ALA A 257 10.47 -12.95 14.48
C ALA A 257 11.80 -12.96 15.24
N VAL A 258 11.92 -13.78 16.29
CA VAL A 258 13.19 -14.10 16.95
C VAL A 258 13.32 -15.61 17.11
N PRO A 259 14.54 -16.17 17.25
CA PRO A 259 14.69 -17.60 17.48
C PRO A 259 13.94 -18.05 18.75
N ALA A 260 13.39 -19.26 18.69
CA ALA A 260 12.62 -19.87 19.76
C ALA A 260 13.46 -20.12 21.01
N ASP A 261 14.77 -20.36 20.85
CA ASP A 261 15.70 -20.47 21.98
C ASP A 261 15.76 -19.15 22.77
N PRO A 262 15.25 -19.13 24.02
CA PRO A 262 15.24 -17.92 24.83
C PRO A 262 16.65 -17.37 25.11
N ALA A 263 17.69 -18.22 25.09
CA ALA A 263 19.07 -17.82 25.32
C ALA A 263 19.67 -16.99 24.17
N THR A 264 18.99 -16.94 23.02
CA THR A 264 19.43 -16.13 21.88
C THR A 264 19.50 -14.66 22.26
N ARG A 265 20.68 -14.04 22.07
CA ARG A 265 20.84 -12.60 22.26
C ARG A 265 20.01 -11.83 21.24
N VAL A 266 19.12 -10.97 21.73
CA VAL A 266 18.33 -10.05 20.93
C VAL A 266 18.78 -8.62 21.17
N THR A 267 19.09 -7.91 20.10
CA THR A 267 19.47 -6.50 20.13
C THR A 267 18.49 -5.68 19.29
N VAL A 268 18.04 -4.57 19.84
CA VAL A 268 17.14 -3.61 19.19
C VAL A 268 17.88 -2.29 19.02
N THR A 269 18.06 -1.86 17.78
CA THR A 269 18.48 -0.49 17.44
C THR A 269 17.22 0.36 17.26
N ILE A 270 17.14 1.46 18.00
CA ILE A 270 16.01 2.39 17.99
C ILE A 270 16.51 3.71 17.41
N ARG A 271 16.02 4.10 16.23
CA ARG A 271 16.22 5.43 15.67
C ARG A 271 14.96 6.25 15.86
N TRP A 272 15.02 7.17 16.80
CA TRP A 272 13.94 8.05 17.19
C TRP A 272 13.59 9.09 16.09
N PRO A 273 12.39 9.72 16.13
CA PRO A 273 11.95 10.64 15.07
C PRO A 273 12.80 11.90 14.92
N ASP A 274 13.56 12.28 15.95
CA ASP A 274 14.52 13.40 15.91
C ASP A 274 15.89 13.01 15.32
N GLY A 275 16.05 11.75 14.91
CA GLY A 275 17.28 11.21 14.34
C GLY A 275 18.25 10.62 15.37
N ARG A 276 18.03 10.80 16.68
CA ARG A 276 18.85 10.14 17.71
C ARG A 276 18.69 8.64 17.61
N SER A 277 19.79 7.92 17.85
CA SER A 277 19.81 6.46 17.78
C SER A 277 20.39 5.89 19.05
N GLU A 278 19.79 4.80 19.55
CA GLU A 278 20.30 4.03 20.66
C GLU A 278 20.19 2.53 20.37
N GLU A 279 20.99 1.73 21.05
CA GLU A 279 20.95 0.28 20.95
C GLU A 279 20.68 -0.31 22.34
N ARG A 280 19.76 -1.29 22.41
CA ARG A 280 19.39 -1.97 23.65
C ARG A 280 19.41 -3.48 23.42
N ALA A 281 20.09 -4.21 24.30
CA ALA A 281 19.93 -5.66 24.39
C ALA A 281 18.69 -5.97 25.23
N LEU A 282 17.89 -6.94 24.80
CA LEU A 282 16.75 -7.42 25.57
C LEU A 282 17.17 -8.56 26.50
N GLU A 283 16.41 -8.74 27.59
CA GLU A 283 16.60 -9.88 28.48
C GLU A 283 16.27 -11.20 27.76
N SER A 284 16.97 -12.26 28.14
CA SER A 284 16.76 -13.62 27.64
C SER A 284 15.28 -14.02 27.76
N GLY A 285 14.71 -14.59 26.69
CA GLY A 285 13.31 -15.04 26.67
C GLY A 285 12.25 -13.94 26.58
N THR A 286 12.61 -12.66 26.42
CA THR A 286 11.64 -11.57 26.26
C THR A 286 10.69 -11.83 25.08
N THR A 287 9.37 -11.87 25.32
CA THR A 287 8.31 -12.00 24.32
C THR A 287 7.63 -10.67 24.00
N SER A 288 7.66 -9.72 24.93
CA SER A 288 7.17 -8.36 24.73
C SER A 288 7.97 -7.34 25.52
N ALA A 289 8.19 -6.14 24.98
CA ALA A 289 8.83 -5.04 25.70
C ALA A 289 8.22 -3.68 25.35
N THR A 290 8.25 -2.76 26.31
CA THR A 290 7.92 -1.34 26.07
C THR A 290 9.19 -0.51 26.12
N LEU A 291 9.47 0.22 25.05
CA LEU A 291 10.63 1.06 24.87
C LEU A 291 10.22 2.53 25.03
N GLU A 292 10.71 3.16 26.09
CA GLU A 292 10.38 4.54 26.40
C GLU A 292 11.43 5.51 25.84
N TRP A 293 10.93 6.63 25.30
CA TRP A 293 11.72 7.80 24.98
C TRP A 293 12.42 8.32 26.24
N LYS A 294 13.70 8.64 26.10
CA LYS A 294 14.47 9.33 27.15
C LYS A 294 14.98 10.64 26.59
N ASP A 295 14.77 11.71 27.33
CA ASP A 295 15.29 13.03 26.99
C ASP A 295 16.82 13.08 27.11
#